data_AF-A0A7S0AHT5-F1
#
_entry.id   AF-A0A7S0AHT5-F1
#
_cell.length_a   1.000
_cell.length_b   1.000
_cell.length_c   1.000
_cell.angle_alpha   90.00
_cell.angle_beta   90.00
_cell.angle_gamma   90.00
#
_symmetry.space_group_name_H-M   'P 1'
#
loop_
_entity.id
_entity.type
_entity.pdbx_description
1 polymer ?
#
loop_
_entity_poly.entity_id
_entity_poly.type
_entity_poly.pdbx_seq_one_letter_code
_entity_poly.pdbx_strand_id
1 'polypeptide(L)'
;MGTQPPHKEVPQDEEDEDTKSNVFCNVYDILPRVNAIMRCFDSDWGIYHTGVQVHGLEFAYGGHPDSGTGVFCARPRSAKGARFREQVPVGYAELDSLELRQAVAEISKQWPGDMYDPFKRNCNHFSDFLCRELTGQGAPPYINRFTTSSLVRGVFYRCLVPLGRCLERFYEPPSITYSDDIGVAGEDGTAGDELGITGVRGINQVLLEAATMQKAKANKLFGEKAYSAAKSSYWKALGYLDAMSRRTEEDAEACRQVEAVRRALLLNLAACDLKSESYEEAVGRCREVLALDPGNAKALYRRGVALSHLGAYQEALADLRGLLQGTEGGALDAATQRDVRREVERVRGLVEDERERDRAMARRMLGAS
;
A
#
# COMPACT_ATOMS: atom_id res chain seq x y z
N MET A 1 30.91 58.73 -20.96
CA MET A 1 31.08 58.26 -19.57
C MET A 1 29.71 58.19 -18.93
N GLY A 2 29.02 57.06 -19.07
CA GLY A 2 27.73 56.80 -18.45
C GLY A 2 27.92 55.72 -17.40
N THR A 3 27.81 56.08 -16.12
CA THR A 3 27.97 55.18 -14.98
C THR A 3 26.67 54.41 -14.76
N GLN A 4 26.70 53.08 -14.92
CA GLN A 4 25.62 52.19 -14.48
C GLN A 4 25.49 52.24 -12.95
N PRO A 5 24.26 52.19 -12.39
CA PRO A 5 24.05 52.08 -10.96
C PRO A 5 24.38 50.65 -10.46
N PRO A 6 24.75 50.49 -9.19
CA PRO A 6 25.18 49.21 -8.65
C PRO A 6 24.03 48.21 -8.61
N HIS A 7 24.29 47.00 -9.11
CA HIS A 7 23.45 45.82 -8.89
C HIS A 7 23.27 45.61 -7.38
N LYS A 8 22.04 45.75 -6.90
CA LYS A 8 21.66 45.18 -5.61
C LYS A 8 21.60 43.67 -5.81
N GLU A 9 22.52 42.96 -5.17
CA GLU A 9 22.34 41.54 -4.90
C GLU A 9 21.04 41.39 -4.11
N VAL A 10 20.05 40.78 -4.75
CA VAL A 10 18.85 40.27 -4.09
C VAL A 10 19.33 39.08 -3.26
N PRO A 11 19.07 39.03 -1.94
CA PRO A 11 19.39 37.85 -1.16
C PRO A 11 18.73 36.65 -1.84
N GLN A 12 19.52 35.62 -2.14
CA GLN A 12 18.96 34.31 -2.45
C GLN A 12 18.21 33.89 -1.19
N ASP A 13 16.88 33.93 -1.27
CA ASP A 13 16.03 33.32 -0.25
C ASP A 13 16.45 31.85 -0.18
N GLU A 14 17.10 31.48 0.92
CA GLU A 14 17.33 30.10 1.29
C GLU A 14 15.94 29.45 1.39
N GLU A 15 15.62 28.55 0.45
CA GLU A 15 14.43 27.70 0.49
C GLU A 15 14.55 26.72 1.67
N ASP A 16 14.33 27.21 2.89
CA ASP A 16 13.80 26.40 3.97
C ASP A 16 12.30 26.15 3.66
N GLU A 17 12.01 25.26 2.70
CA GLU A 17 10.63 24.86 2.38
C GLU A 17 10.07 23.90 3.45
N ASP A 18 9.56 24.53 4.50
CA ASP A 18 8.48 24.16 5.42
C ASP A 18 8.17 22.65 5.57
N THR A 19 8.73 22.04 6.62
CA THR A 19 8.43 20.66 7.07
C THR A 19 6.98 20.47 7.55
N LYS A 20 6.12 21.49 7.41
CA LYS A 20 4.74 21.54 7.91
C LYS A 20 3.78 21.81 6.76
N SER A 21 2.96 20.81 6.45
CA SER A 21 1.93 20.95 5.41
C SER A 21 0.57 21.27 6.00
N ASN A 22 -0.11 22.27 5.43
CA ASN A 22 -1.46 22.62 5.85
C ASN A 22 -2.45 21.47 5.58
N VAL A 23 -3.26 21.16 6.60
CA VAL A 23 -4.35 20.19 6.53
C VAL A 23 -5.67 20.94 6.56
N PHE A 24 -6.50 20.69 5.55
CA PHE A 24 -7.83 21.28 5.42
C PHE A 24 -8.93 20.22 5.38
N CYS A 25 -10.11 20.57 5.86
CA CYS A 25 -11.33 19.80 5.65
C CYS A 25 -12.19 20.52 4.60
N ASN A 26 -12.30 19.94 3.40
CA ASN A 26 -13.20 20.40 2.35
C ASN A 26 -14.61 19.86 2.64
N VAL A 27 -15.59 20.77 2.69
CA VAL A 27 -16.99 20.45 3.01
C VAL A 27 -17.87 20.68 1.79
N TYR A 28 -18.74 19.73 1.50
CA TYR A 28 -19.65 19.74 0.36
C TYR A 28 -21.10 19.52 0.81
N ASP A 29 -22.02 20.29 0.24
CA ASP A 29 -23.47 20.09 0.40
C ASP A 29 -23.93 18.95 -0.53
N ILE A 30 -24.37 17.83 0.05
CA ILE A 30 -24.96 16.70 -0.69
C ILE A 30 -26.39 17.04 -1.17
N LEU A 31 -27.16 17.73 -0.33
CA LEU A 31 -28.51 18.20 -0.63
C LEU A 31 -28.59 19.72 -0.45
N PRO A 32 -28.11 20.54 -1.41
CA PRO A 32 -28.00 21.98 -1.22
C PRO A 32 -29.34 22.66 -0.86
N ARG A 33 -30.47 22.24 -1.45
CA ARG A 33 -31.79 22.85 -1.16
C ARG A 33 -32.32 22.42 0.21
N VAL A 34 -32.14 21.15 0.58
CA VAL A 34 -32.51 20.66 1.91
C VAL A 34 -31.65 21.33 2.99
N ASN A 35 -30.34 21.44 2.76
CA ASN A 35 -29.41 22.13 3.66
C ASN A 35 -29.77 23.62 3.78
N ALA A 36 -30.24 24.29 2.73
CA ALA A 36 -30.70 25.67 2.82
C ALA A 36 -31.91 25.80 3.77
N ILE A 37 -32.88 24.88 3.70
CA ILE A 37 -34.05 24.86 4.60
C ILE A 37 -33.63 24.55 6.04
N MET A 38 -32.78 23.54 6.24
CA MET A 38 -32.30 23.16 7.58
C MET A 38 -31.56 24.32 8.25
N ARG A 39 -30.78 25.08 7.47
CA ARG A 39 -30.05 26.25 7.96
C ARG A 39 -30.92 27.43 8.36
N CYS A 40 -32.18 27.49 7.94
CA CYS A 40 -33.13 28.47 8.48
C CYS A 40 -33.42 28.24 9.97
N PHE A 41 -33.21 27.02 10.48
CA PHE A 41 -33.40 26.69 11.89
C PHE A 41 -32.10 26.79 12.70
N ASP A 42 -30.98 26.34 12.14
CA ASP A 42 -29.67 26.38 12.77
C ASP A 42 -28.57 26.27 11.70
N SER A 43 -27.61 27.20 11.69
CA SER A 43 -26.58 27.33 10.65
C SER A 43 -25.68 26.11 10.48
N ASP A 44 -25.58 25.29 11.52
CA ASP A 44 -24.69 24.13 11.56
C ASP A 44 -25.38 22.86 11.03
N TRP A 45 -26.68 22.91 10.73
CA TRP A 45 -27.41 21.76 10.21
C TRP A 45 -27.23 21.59 8.71
N GLY A 46 -26.94 20.35 8.32
CA GLY A 46 -26.92 19.95 6.92
C GLY A 46 -26.46 18.51 6.74
N ILE A 47 -26.67 18.01 5.53
CA ILE A 47 -26.16 16.72 5.06
C ILE A 47 -24.91 17.01 4.24
N TYR A 48 -23.77 16.68 4.82
CA TYR A 48 -22.46 17.03 4.29
C TYR A 48 -21.69 15.79 3.85
N HIS A 49 -20.94 15.97 2.77
CA HIS A 49 -19.81 15.13 2.41
C HIS A 49 -18.53 15.90 2.74
N THR A 50 -17.48 15.21 3.16
CA THR A 50 -16.19 15.84 3.45
C THR A 50 -15.02 15.06 2.88
N GLY A 51 -13.94 15.79 2.59
CA GLY A 51 -12.64 15.23 2.25
C GLY A 51 -11.51 16.03 2.90
N VAL A 52 -10.44 15.34 3.30
CA VAL A 52 -9.27 15.95 3.93
C VAL A 52 -8.24 16.25 2.87
N GLN A 53 -7.88 17.52 2.73
CA GLN A 53 -6.88 17.99 1.79
C GLN A 53 -5.54 18.22 2.49
N VAL A 54 -4.49 17.61 1.97
CA VAL A 54 -3.10 17.74 2.45
C VAL A 54 -2.16 17.37 1.29
N HIS A 55 -0.99 18.02 1.17
CA HIS A 55 -0.02 17.77 0.08
C HIS A 55 -0.64 17.80 -1.33
N GLY A 56 -1.57 18.74 -1.57
CA GLY A 56 -2.22 18.90 -2.87
C GLY A 56 -3.21 17.78 -3.27
N LEU A 57 -3.42 16.79 -2.40
CA LEU A 57 -4.35 15.67 -2.58
C LEU A 57 -5.55 15.80 -1.64
N GLU A 58 -6.70 15.28 -2.05
CA GLU A 58 -7.88 15.15 -1.18
C GLU A 58 -8.25 13.69 -0.95
N PHE A 59 -8.33 13.30 0.31
CA PHE A 59 -8.69 11.96 0.76
C PHE A 59 -10.11 11.95 1.33
N ALA A 60 -10.92 11.00 0.90
CA ALA A 60 -12.25 10.79 1.47
C ALA A 60 -12.61 9.29 1.45
N TYR A 61 -13.73 8.95 2.08
CA TYR A 61 -14.17 7.56 2.28
C TYR A 61 -15.57 7.36 1.72
N GLY A 62 -15.74 6.30 0.94
CA GLY A 62 -16.99 5.93 0.28
C GLY A 62 -17.29 4.44 0.41
N GLY A 63 -18.57 4.08 0.25
CA GLY A 63 -19.03 2.70 0.33
C GLY A 63 -19.03 2.00 -1.01
N HIS A 64 -18.68 0.71 -1.01
CA HIS A 64 -18.77 -0.20 -2.15
C HIS A 64 -18.86 -1.65 -1.65
N PRO A 65 -19.34 -2.62 -2.46
CA PRO A 65 -19.51 -4.00 -2.01
C PRO A 65 -18.19 -4.78 -1.79
N ASP A 66 -17.08 -4.33 -2.36
CA ASP A 66 -15.80 -5.02 -2.20
C ASP A 66 -15.20 -4.85 -0.79
N SER A 67 -14.50 -5.87 -0.29
CA SER A 67 -13.81 -5.86 1.00
C SER A 67 -12.53 -5.00 1.01
N GLY A 68 -12.16 -4.41 -0.14
CA GLY A 68 -11.03 -3.49 -0.27
C GLY A 68 -11.28 -2.15 0.42
N THR A 69 -10.28 -1.27 0.44
CA THR A 69 -10.43 0.04 1.08
C THR A 69 -11.48 0.91 0.37
N GLY A 70 -12.37 1.52 1.15
CA GLY A 70 -13.29 2.55 0.67
C GLY A 70 -12.65 3.93 0.65
N VAL A 71 -11.41 4.07 1.12
CA VAL A 71 -10.65 5.32 1.02
C VAL A 71 -10.29 5.55 -0.43
N PHE A 72 -10.52 6.76 -0.91
CA PHE A 72 -10.09 7.18 -2.23
C PHE A 72 -9.33 8.51 -2.11
N CYS A 73 -8.47 8.74 -3.11
CA CYS A 73 -7.69 9.96 -3.26
C CYS A 73 -8.08 10.60 -4.58
N ALA A 74 -8.22 11.92 -4.59
CA ALA A 74 -8.63 12.68 -5.76
C ALA A 74 -8.03 14.08 -5.76
N ARG A 75 -8.18 14.79 -6.89
CA ARG A 75 -7.87 16.21 -6.97
C ARG A 75 -8.75 16.98 -5.97
N PRO A 76 -8.20 17.97 -5.24
CA PRO A 76 -9.00 18.77 -4.33
C PRO A 76 -10.21 19.41 -5.01
N ARG A 77 -11.35 19.42 -4.31
CA ARG A 77 -12.59 20.09 -4.75
C ARG A 77 -13.20 19.52 -6.03
N SER A 78 -12.91 18.25 -6.34
CA SER A 78 -13.40 17.56 -7.54
C SER A 78 -14.60 16.63 -7.32
N ALA A 79 -15.22 16.66 -6.13
CA ALA A 79 -16.40 15.86 -5.82
C ALA A 79 -17.58 16.25 -6.74
N LYS A 80 -17.91 15.38 -7.70
CA LYS A 80 -19.11 15.50 -8.56
C LYS A 80 -20.31 14.94 -7.80
N GLY A 81 -21.48 15.54 -8.00
CA GLY A 81 -22.72 15.15 -7.30
C GLY A 81 -22.91 15.81 -5.93
N ALA A 82 -21.95 16.62 -5.46
CA ALA A 82 -22.09 17.48 -4.29
C ALA A 82 -21.59 18.90 -4.61
N ARG A 83 -22.12 19.92 -3.93
CA ARG A 83 -21.69 21.31 -4.14
C ARG A 83 -20.63 21.69 -3.12
N PHE A 84 -19.44 22.11 -3.57
CA PHE A 84 -18.42 22.65 -2.67
C PHE A 84 -18.98 23.84 -1.89
N ARG A 85 -18.84 23.79 -0.56
CA ARG A 85 -19.35 24.79 0.36
C ARG A 85 -18.24 25.66 0.91
N GLU A 86 -17.27 25.04 1.57
CA GLU A 86 -16.19 25.72 2.27
C GLU A 86 -14.98 24.81 2.44
N GLN A 87 -13.84 25.43 2.73
CA GLN A 87 -12.62 24.76 3.14
C GLN A 87 -12.28 25.26 4.54
N VAL A 88 -12.19 24.35 5.51
CA VAL A 88 -11.90 24.69 6.89
C VAL A 88 -10.46 24.30 7.22
N PRO A 89 -9.60 25.23 7.67
CA PRO A 89 -8.27 24.88 8.16
C PRO A 89 -8.39 24.08 9.46
N VAL A 90 -7.67 22.95 9.53
CA VAL A 90 -7.68 22.06 10.70
C VAL A 90 -6.37 22.16 11.47
N GLY A 91 -5.24 22.20 10.78
CA GLY A 91 -3.94 22.28 11.41
C GLY A 91 -2.81 22.00 10.43
N TYR A 92 -1.67 21.55 10.96
CA TYR A 92 -0.48 21.23 10.18
C TYR A 92 -0.11 19.76 10.39
N ALA A 93 0.32 19.10 9.32
CA ALA A 93 0.93 17.79 9.36
C ALA A 93 2.46 17.94 9.29
N GLU A 94 3.16 17.31 10.23
CA GLU A 94 4.63 17.20 10.26
C GLU A 94 5.05 15.91 9.55
N LEU A 95 4.56 15.72 8.33
CA LEU A 95 4.86 14.58 7.47
C LEU A 95 5.21 15.12 6.10
N ASP A 96 6.27 14.60 5.49
CA ASP A 96 6.53 14.87 4.08
C ASP A 96 5.49 14.16 3.17
N SER A 97 5.55 14.44 1.86
CA SER A 97 4.66 13.80 0.88
C SER A 97 4.76 12.27 0.87
N LEU A 98 5.91 11.73 1.27
CA LEU A 98 6.23 10.31 1.25
C LEU A 98 5.67 9.59 2.49
N GLU A 99 5.92 10.14 3.67
CA GLU A 99 5.42 9.72 4.97
C GLU A 99 3.89 9.79 5.01
N LEU A 100 3.30 10.84 4.43
CA LEU A 100 1.84 10.95 4.29
C LEU A 100 1.28 9.73 3.55
N ARG A 101 1.89 9.31 2.43
CA ARG A 101 1.40 8.18 1.64
C ARG A 101 1.44 6.87 2.41
N GLN A 102 2.49 6.65 3.22
CA GLN A 102 2.57 5.49 4.11
C GLN A 102 1.50 5.54 5.20
N ALA A 103 1.32 6.70 5.84
CA ALA A 103 0.31 6.89 6.88
C ALA A 103 -1.09 6.63 6.34
N VAL A 104 -1.45 7.24 5.21
CA VAL A 104 -2.74 7.04 4.55
C VAL A 104 -2.92 5.59 4.10
N ALA A 105 -1.88 4.94 3.57
CA ALA A 105 -1.93 3.54 3.19
C ALA A 105 -2.26 2.63 4.39
N GLU A 106 -1.67 2.86 5.56
CA GLU A 106 -2.01 2.12 6.79
C GLU A 106 -3.41 2.43 7.31
N ILE A 107 -3.80 3.71 7.30
CA ILE A 107 -5.14 4.13 7.69
C ILE A 107 -6.17 3.46 6.77
N SER A 108 -5.92 3.40 5.46
CA SER A 108 -6.86 2.85 4.47
C SER A 108 -7.30 1.41 4.76
N LYS A 109 -6.42 0.59 5.36
CA LYS A 109 -6.71 -0.79 5.77
C LYS A 109 -7.80 -0.88 6.84
N GLN A 110 -7.91 0.15 7.68
CA GLN A 110 -8.93 0.22 8.73
C GLN A 110 -10.29 0.63 8.16
N TRP A 111 -10.37 1.12 6.93
CA TRP A 111 -11.57 1.69 6.32
C TRP A 111 -11.97 0.90 5.06
N PRO A 112 -12.42 -0.36 5.19
CA PRO A 112 -12.92 -1.13 4.06
C PRO A 112 -14.27 -0.58 3.57
N GLY A 113 -14.53 -0.65 2.26
CA GLY A 113 -15.69 -0.03 1.63
C GLY A 113 -17.03 -0.71 1.97
N ASP A 114 -17.01 -2.03 2.19
CA ASP A 114 -18.18 -2.84 2.57
C ASP A 114 -18.70 -2.54 3.98
N MET A 115 -17.90 -1.87 4.81
CA MET A 115 -18.27 -1.43 6.16
C MET A 115 -18.85 -0.02 6.23
N TYR A 116 -19.07 0.63 5.08
CA TYR A 116 -19.61 1.98 5.04
C TYR A 116 -21.06 2.00 5.57
N ASP A 117 -21.31 2.88 6.54
CA ASP A 117 -22.62 3.12 7.12
C ASP A 117 -22.87 4.65 7.21
N PRO A 118 -23.94 5.18 6.59
CA PRO A 118 -24.23 6.62 6.57
C PRO A 118 -24.30 7.29 7.95
N PHE A 119 -24.58 6.54 9.02
CA PHE A 119 -24.77 7.07 10.37
C PHE A 119 -23.64 6.73 11.34
N LYS A 120 -22.93 5.63 11.12
CA LYS A 120 -21.93 5.10 12.06
C LYS A 120 -20.50 5.11 11.51
N ARG A 121 -20.33 5.08 10.20
CA ARG A 121 -19.03 4.96 9.54
C ARG A 121 -19.10 5.50 8.11
N ASN A 122 -19.02 6.83 7.99
CA ASN A 122 -19.17 7.55 6.72
C ASN A 122 -17.94 8.44 6.44
N CYS A 123 -18.00 9.22 5.35
CA CYS A 123 -16.96 10.16 4.94
C CYS A 123 -16.57 11.17 6.03
N ASN A 124 -17.53 11.64 6.82
CA ASN A 124 -17.32 12.63 7.89
C ASN A 124 -16.60 12.00 9.10
N HIS A 125 -16.91 10.75 9.45
CA HIS A 125 -16.17 10.00 10.47
C HIS A 125 -14.73 9.76 10.04
N PHE A 126 -14.52 9.38 8.77
CA PHE A 126 -13.18 9.23 8.22
C PHE A 126 -12.41 10.55 8.23
N SER A 127 -13.06 11.65 7.84
CA SER A 127 -12.42 12.96 7.80
C SER A 127 -12.02 13.43 9.20
N ASP A 128 -12.87 13.23 10.22
CA ASP A 128 -12.50 13.50 11.62
C ASP A 128 -11.33 12.64 12.08
N PHE A 129 -11.36 11.33 11.78
CA PHE A 129 -10.27 10.41 12.12
C PHE A 129 -8.94 10.85 11.47
N LEU A 130 -8.93 11.07 10.15
CA LEU A 130 -7.73 11.45 9.43
C LEU A 130 -7.21 12.83 9.87
N CYS A 131 -8.09 13.79 10.16
CA CYS A 131 -7.70 15.08 10.74
C CYS A 131 -6.96 14.89 12.07
N ARG A 132 -7.47 14.02 12.97
CA ARG A 132 -6.85 13.75 14.27
C ARG A 132 -5.50 13.07 14.12
N GLU A 133 -5.39 12.09 13.23
CA GLU A 133 -4.14 11.40 12.98
C GLU A 133 -3.06 12.33 12.42
N LEU A 134 -3.43 13.27 11.52
CA LEU A 134 -2.48 14.16 10.89
C LEU A 134 -2.10 15.39 11.73
N THR A 135 -3.02 15.89 12.57
CA THR A 135 -2.87 17.21 13.22
C THR A 135 -3.08 17.19 14.74
N GLY A 136 -3.58 16.08 15.30
CA GLY A 136 -4.09 16.01 16.67
C GLY A 136 -5.46 16.68 16.87
N GLN A 137 -5.99 17.40 15.88
CA GLN A 137 -7.27 18.10 15.93
C GLN A 137 -8.37 17.38 15.13
N GLY A 138 -9.60 17.46 15.62
CA GLY A 138 -10.77 16.90 14.93
C GLY A 138 -11.21 17.73 13.73
N ALA A 139 -11.98 17.12 12.84
CA ALA A 139 -12.68 17.86 11.80
C ALA A 139 -13.78 18.75 12.43
N PRO A 140 -14.31 19.74 11.69
CA PRO A 140 -15.29 20.68 12.24
C PRO A 140 -16.50 19.95 12.84
N PRO A 141 -16.86 20.14 14.13
CA PRO A 141 -17.83 19.28 14.82
C PRO A 141 -19.22 19.22 14.17
N TYR A 142 -19.61 20.26 13.43
CA TYR A 142 -20.92 20.35 12.81
C TYR A 142 -21.13 19.31 11.69
N ILE A 143 -20.08 18.81 11.04
CA ILE A 143 -20.22 17.93 9.85
C ILE A 143 -20.94 16.62 10.17
N ASN A 144 -20.88 16.15 11.43
CA ASN A 144 -21.53 14.94 11.91
C ASN A 144 -22.75 15.21 12.81
N ARG A 145 -23.15 16.47 13.00
CA ARG A 145 -24.29 16.84 13.84
C ARG A 145 -25.60 16.20 13.33
N PHE A 146 -25.71 16.04 12.01
CA PHE A 146 -26.86 15.40 11.38
C PHE A 146 -26.96 13.90 11.68
N THR A 147 -25.86 13.16 11.53
CA THR A 147 -25.82 11.69 11.64
C THR A 147 -25.88 11.21 13.10
N THR A 148 -25.49 12.08 14.04
CA THR A 148 -25.53 11.83 15.48
C THR A 148 -26.89 12.12 16.13
N SER A 149 -27.77 12.89 15.47
CA SER A 149 -29.08 13.27 16.01
C SER A 149 -30.09 12.11 15.98
N SER A 150 -30.58 11.72 17.15
CA SER A 150 -31.60 10.66 17.32
C SER A 150 -32.94 11.05 16.66
N LEU A 151 -33.31 12.32 16.72
CA LEU A 151 -34.47 12.88 16.04
C LEU A 151 -34.35 12.68 14.53
N VAL A 152 -33.19 13.06 13.96
CA VAL A 152 -32.91 12.94 12.53
C VAL A 152 -32.97 11.48 12.09
N ARG A 153 -32.34 10.54 12.82
CA ARG A 153 -32.43 9.11 12.47
C ARG A 153 -33.87 8.59 12.41
N GLY A 154 -34.73 9.04 13.32
CA GLY A 154 -36.14 8.66 13.36
C GLY A 154 -36.99 9.21 12.22
N VAL A 155 -36.61 10.36 11.65
CA VAL A 155 -37.36 11.02 10.55
C VAL A 155 -36.65 10.95 9.20
N PHE A 156 -35.40 10.49 9.14
CA PHE A 156 -34.56 10.51 7.93
C PHE A 156 -35.23 9.78 6.76
N TYR A 157 -35.54 8.50 6.96
CA TYR A 157 -36.17 7.68 5.92
C TYR A 157 -37.63 8.05 5.66
N ARG A 158 -38.31 8.63 6.67
CA ARG A 158 -39.75 8.90 6.59
C ARG A 158 -40.09 10.27 6.00
N CYS A 159 -39.22 11.26 6.19
CA CYS A 159 -39.49 12.65 5.82
C CYS A 159 -38.38 13.24 4.93
N LEU A 160 -37.10 13.00 5.24
CA LEU A 160 -36.00 13.66 4.52
C LEU A 160 -35.71 13.01 3.16
N VAL A 161 -35.81 11.69 3.04
CA VAL A 161 -35.67 11.01 1.74
C VAL A 161 -36.80 11.42 0.77
N PRO A 162 -38.09 11.41 1.17
CA PRO A 162 -39.16 11.93 0.31
C PRO A 162 -39.02 13.43 -0.03
N LEU A 163 -38.62 14.26 0.94
CA LEU A 163 -38.41 15.69 0.71
C LEU A 163 -37.26 15.94 -0.26
N GLY A 164 -36.16 15.19 -0.14
CA GLY A 164 -35.03 15.22 -1.06
C GLY A 164 -35.47 14.88 -2.49
N ARG A 165 -36.27 13.82 -2.68
CA ARG A 165 -36.86 13.47 -3.99
C ARG A 165 -37.74 14.57 -4.60
N CYS A 166 -38.42 15.33 -3.75
CA CYS A 166 -39.35 16.38 -4.21
C CYS A 166 -38.61 17.69 -4.54
N LEU A 167 -37.64 18.07 -3.70
CA LEU A 167 -36.89 19.32 -3.84
C LEU A 167 -35.72 19.21 -4.80
N GLU A 168 -35.09 18.05 -4.91
CA GLU A 168 -34.02 17.76 -5.88
C GLU A 168 -34.62 16.93 -7.02
N ARG A 169 -34.93 17.60 -8.13
CA ARG A 169 -35.80 17.17 -9.25
C ARG A 169 -35.43 15.83 -9.95
N PHE A 170 -34.35 15.16 -9.52
CA PHE A 170 -33.77 13.93 -10.07
C PHE A 170 -33.06 13.08 -8.99
N TYR A 171 -33.57 12.98 -7.76
CA TYR A 171 -32.89 12.26 -6.68
C TYR A 171 -32.85 10.72 -6.89
N GLU A 172 -31.96 10.27 -7.76
CA GLU A 172 -31.11 9.13 -7.43
C GLU A 172 -30.14 9.60 -6.34
N PRO A 173 -29.88 8.80 -5.28
CA PRO A 173 -28.87 9.18 -4.29
C PRO A 173 -27.59 9.50 -5.05
N PRO A 174 -27.05 10.73 -4.96
CA PRO A 174 -25.91 11.11 -5.78
C PRO A 174 -24.76 10.18 -5.43
N SER A 175 -24.35 9.35 -6.39
CA SER A 175 -23.06 8.68 -6.30
C SER A 175 -22.03 9.80 -6.35
N ILE A 176 -21.47 10.16 -5.20
CA ILE A 176 -20.39 11.15 -5.14
C ILE A 176 -19.19 10.49 -5.80
N THR A 177 -18.88 10.94 -7.02
CA THR A 177 -17.73 10.48 -7.78
C THR A 177 -16.69 11.59 -7.82
N TYR A 178 -15.43 11.23 -7.82
CA TYR A 178 -14.35 12.19 -7.96
C TYR A 178 -13.77 12.15 -9.39
N SER A 179 -13.04 13.20 -9.80
CA SER A 179 -12.27 13.10 -11.04
C SER A 179 -11.00 12.30 -10.78
N ASP A 180 -10.83 11.19 -11.49
CA ASP A 180 -9.66 10.30 -11.41
C ASP A 180 -8.38 10.87 -12.04
N ASP A 181 -8.41 12.14 -12.47
CA ASP A 181 -7.28 12.87 -13.05
C ASP A 181 -6.24 13.28 -11.99
N ILE A 182 -5.80 12.34 -11.16
CA ILE A 182 -4.49 12.42 -10.53
C ILE A 182 -3.51 11.72 -11.47
N GLY A 183 -3.25 12.34 -12.62
CA GLY A 183 -2.02 12.11 -13.36
C GLY A 183 -0.95 12.95 -12.69
N VAL A 184 0.00 12.34 -12.01
CA VAL A 184 1.09 13.10 -11.40
C VAL A 184 1.95 13.66 -12.53
N ALA A 185 2.16 14.97 -12.50
CA ALA A 185 3.24 15.62 -13.21
C ALA A 185 4.54 14.95 -12.76
N GLY A 186 5.14 14.17 -13.66
CA GLY A 186 6.47 13.63 -13.43
C GLY A 186 7.44 14.79 -13.36
N GLU A 187 7.95 15.06 -12.16
CA GLU A 187 9.24 15.70 -11.98
C GLU A 187 10.05 14.85 -11.00
N ASP A 188 11.23 14.47 -11.51
CA ASP A 188 12.39 13.92 -10.81
C ASP A 188 12.41 12.44 -10.40
N GLY A 189 12.47 11.61 -11.45
CA GLY A 189 13.45 10.55 -11.65
C GLY A 189 14.22 9.99 -10.45
N THR A 190 13.77 8.84 -9.95
CA THR A 190 14.65 7.79 -9.44
C THR A 190 14.34 6.46 -10.12
N ALA A 191 14.75 6.35 -11.38
CA ALA A 191 14.50 5.22 -12.29
C ALA A 191 15.14 3.85 -11.89
N GLY A 192 15.50 3.65 -10.63
CA GLY A 192 16.19 2.44 -10.15
C GLY A 192 15.36 1.49 -9.29
N ASP A 193 14.33 1.98 -8.57
CA ASP A 193 13.66 1.20 -7.51
C ASP A 193 12.15 1.05 -7.67
N GLU A 194 11.53 1.71 -8.65
CA GLU A 194 10.10 1.60 -8.94
C GLU A 194 9.67 0.14 -9.16
N LEU A 195 8.46 -0.18 -8.69
CA LEU A 195 7.89 -1.52 -8.87
C LEU A 195 7.48 -1.80 -10.32
N GLY A 196 7.61 -0.83 -11.23
CA GLY A 196 7.32 -0.99 -12.66
C GLY A 196 5.84 -1.18 -12.99
N ILE A 197 4.96 -0.84 -12.05
CA ILE A 197 3.50 -0.91 -12.22
C ILE A 197 3.05 0.44 -12.79
N THR A 198 2.25 0.40 -13.85
CA THR A 198 1.82 1.56 -14.63
C THR A 198 0.29 1.68 -14.63
N GLY A 199 -0.22 2.86 -15.01
CA GLY A 199 -1.67 3.08 -15.15
C GLY A 199 -2.43 3.21 -13.82
N VAL A 200 -1.71 3.33 -12.70
CA VAL A 200 -2.31 3.40 -11.37
C VAL A 200 -2.71 4.84 -11.04
N ARG A 201 -3.88 5.02 -10.43
CA ARG A 201 -4.43 6.34 -10.08
C ARG A 201 -5.04 6.35 -8.68
N GLY A 202 -5.34 7.55 -8.18
CA GLY A 202 -6.05 7.74 -6.91
C GLY A 202 -5.41 7.01 -5.73
N ILE A 203 -6.21 6.24 -4.98
CA ILE A 203 -5.70 5.51 -3.81
C ILE A 203 -4.71 4.41 -4.17
N ASN A 204 -4.90 3.74 -5.31
CA ASN A 204 -3.99 2.69 -5.74
C ASN A 204 -2.60 3.27 -6.03
N GLN A 205 -2.51 4.51 -6.52
CA GLN A 205 -1.23 5.20 -6.74
C GLN A 205 -0.53 5.48 -5.40
N VAL A 206 -1.28 5.91 -4.39
CA VAL A 206 -0.76 6.12 -3.02
C VAL A 206 -0.22 4.80 -2.43
N LEU A 207 -0.94 3.70 -2.60
CA LEU A 207 -0.51 2.37 -2.17
C LEU A 207 0.75 1.89 -2.91
N LEU A 208 0.81 2.10 -4.23
CA LEU A 208 1.96 1.73 -5.05
C LEU A 208 3.23 2.48 -4.65
N GLU A 209 3.12 3.78 -4.43
CA GLU A 209 4.24 4.60 -3.98
C GLU A 209 4.71 4.17 -2.59
N ALA A 210 3.77 3.94 -1.64
CA ALA A 210 4.10 3.40 -0.32
C ALA A 210 4.80 2.03 -0.41
N ALA A 211 4.36 1.15 -1.32
CA ALA A 211 5.00 -0.15 -1.55
C ALA A 211 6.42 0.00 -2.11
N THR A 212 6.61 0.91 -3.07
CA THR A 212 7.91 1.21 -3.69
C THR A 212 8.92 1.69 -2.63
N MET A 213 8.50 2.59 -1.74
CA MET A 213 9.32 3.04 -0.63
C MET A 213 9.73 1.91 0.32
N GLN A 214 8.76 1.07 0.71
CA GLN A 214 9.04 -0.01 1.65
C GLN A 214 9.99 -1.04 1.04
N LYS A 215 9.91 -1.29 -0.27
CA LYS A 215 10.90 -2.08 -1.01
C LYS A 215 12.28 -1.40 -0.99
N ALA A 216 12.38 -0.11 -1.33
CA ALA A 216 13.66 0.61 -1.32
C ALA A 216 14.31 0.61 0.09
N LYS A 217 13.50 0.88 1.13
CA LYS A 217 13.91 0.77 2.53
C LYS A 217 14.38 -0.65 2.87
N ALA A 218 13.67 -1.67 2.43
CA ALA A 218 14.05 -3.06 2.64
C ALA A 218 15.35 -3.43 1.93
N ASN A 219 15.56 -2.98 0.69
CA ASN A 219 16.80 -3.16 -0.06
C ASN A 219 18.00 -2.55 0.69
N LYS A 220 17.84 -1.33 1.21
CA LYS A 220 18.87 -0.65 2.02
C LYS A 220 19.19 -1.45 3.29
N LEU A 221 18.17 -1.82 4.08
CA LEU A 221 18.33 -2.62 5.30
C LEU A 221 18.95 -3.99 5.03
N PHE A 222 18.65 -4.59 3.88
CA PHE A 222 19.26 -5.84 3.45
C PHE A 222 20.77 -5.68 3.20
N GLY A 223 21.18 -4.60 2.53
CA GLY A 223 22.60 -4.25 2.35
C GLY A 223 23.34 -4.01 3.67
N GLU A 224 22.65 -3.42 4.64
CA GLU A 224 23.13 -3.20 6.02
C GLU A 224 23.12 -4.48 6.89
N LYS A 225 22.71 -5.63 6.34
CA LYS A 225 22.55 -6.93 7.03
C LYS A 225 21.50 -6.93 8.14
N ALA A 226 20.63 -5.92 8.21
CA ALA A 226 19.51 -5.83 9.13
C ALA A 226 18.30 -6.65 8.63
N TYR A 227 18.49 -7.96 8.46
CA TYR A 227 17.55 -8.82 7.73
C TYR A 227 16.15 -8.87 8.35
N SER A 228 16.02 -8.85 9.67
CA SER A 228 14.70 -8.82 10.33
C SER A 228 13.90 -7.55 10.00
N ALA A 229 14.56 -6.38 10.06
CA ALA A 229 13.96 -5.11 9.69
C ALA A 229 13.64 -5.04 8.18
N ALA A 230 14.53 -5.60 7.34
CA ALA A 230 14.29 -5.73 5.91
C ALA A 230 13.05 -6.60 5.62
N LYS A 231 12.90 -7.74 6.31
CA LYS A 231 11.69 -8.60 6.22
C LYS A 231 10.43 -7.82 6.55
N SER A 232 10.42 -7.08 7.65
CA SER A 232 9.26 -6.27 8.04
C SER A 232 8.89 -5.25 6.94
N SER A 233 9.88 -4.60 6.35
CA SER A 233 9.67 -3.61 5.29
C SER A 233 9.14 -4.26 3.99
N TYR A 234 9.70 -5.39 3.55
CA TYR A 234 9.15 -6.13 2.40
C TYR A 234 7.71 -6.62 2.64
N TRP A 235 7.39 -7.07 3.86
CA TRP A 235 6.03 -7.46 4.21
C TRP A 235 5.05 -6.28 4.15
N LYS A 236 5.47 -5.09 4.60
CA LYS A 236 4.67 -3.88 4.43
C LYS A 236 4.45 -3.54 2.95
N ALA A 237 5.49 -3.67 2.12
CA ALA A 237 5.36 -3.46 0.69
C ALA A 237 4.31 -4.40 0.07
N LEU A 238 4.38 -5.70 0.36
CA LEU A 238 3.36 -6.66 -0.06
C LEU A 238 1.96 -6.29 0.45
N GLY A 239 1.84 -5.93 1.73
CA GLY A 239 0.56 -5.55 2.32
C GLY A 239 -0.09 -4.32 1.67
N TYR A 240 0.69 -3.37 1.15
CA TYR A 240 0.15 -2.25 0.38
C TYR A 240 -0.32 -2.65 -1.01
N LEU A 241 0.43 -3.52 -1.70
CA LEU A 241 0.03 -4.05 -3.00
C LEU A 241 -1.24 -4.90 -2.90
N ASP A 242 -1.37 -5.68 -1.82
CA ASP A 242 -2.54 -6.53 -1.56
C ASP A 242 -3.80 -5.72 -1.21
N ALA A 243 -3.63 -4.49 -0.73
CA ALA A 243 -4.71 -3.56 -0.44
C ALA A 243 -5.24 -2.83 -1.69
N MET A 244 -4.60 -2.98 -2.85
CA MET A 244 -5.04 -2.34 -4.09
C MET A 244 -6.41 -2.87 -4.52
N SER A 245 -7.32 -1.95 -4.87
CA SER A 245 -8.69 -2.26 -5.23
C SER A 245 -8.86 -2.39 -6.74
N ARG A 246 -9.70 -3.33 -7.22
CA ARG A 246 -9.97 -3.59 -8.64
C ARG A 246 -11.29 -2.95 -9.08
N ARG A 247 -11.38 -1.62 -9.06
CA ARG A 247 -12.65 -0.92 -9.36
C ARG A 247 -12.81 -0.60 -10.84
N THR A 248 -11.72 -0.23 -11.51
CA THR A 248 -11.72 0.06 -12.95
C THR A 248 -10.96 -0.98 -13.76
N GLU A 249 -11.07 -0.91 -15.09
CA GLU A 249 -10.26 -1.75 -15.99
C GLU A 249 -8.76 -1.42 -15.86
N GLU A 250 -8.40 -0.15 -15.65
CA GLU A 250 -7.01 0.23 -15.37
C GLU A 250 -6.52 -0.39 -14.05
N ASP A 251 -7.35 -0.36 -13.00
CA ASP A 251 -7.03 -1.01 -11.74
C ASP A 251 -6.82 -2.52 -11.91
N ALA A 252 -7.60 -3.17 -12.77
CA ALA A 252 -7.48 -4.60 -13.05
C ALA A 252 -6.16 -4.95 -13.76
N GLU A 253 -5.68 -4.10 -14.67
CA GLU A 253 -4.35 -4.25 -15.29
C GLU A 253 -3.24 -4.02 -14.27
N ALA A 254 -3.35 -2.98 -13.44
CA ALA A 254 -2.41 -2.73 -12.35
C ALA A 254 -2.29 -3.95 -11.43
N CYS A 255 -3.40 -4.58 -11.05
CA CYS A 255 -3.39 -5.80 -10.24
C CYS A 255 -2.73 -6.99 -10.95
N ARG A 256 -2.80 -7.11 -12.29
CA ARG A 256 -2.02 -8.12 -13.02
C ARG A 256 -0.52 -7.85 -12.94
N GLN A 257 -0.11 -6.59 -13.02
CA GLN A 257 1.29 -6.19 -12.88
C GLN A 257 1.80 -6.40 -11.44
N VAL A 258 0.95 -6.19 -10.43
CA VAL A 258 1.23 -6.49 -9.02
C VAL A 258 1.64 -7.95 -8.82
N GLU A 259 0.96 -8.91 -9.47
CA GLU A 259 1.32 -10.33 -9.35
C GLU A 259 2.73 -10.63 -9.87
N ALA A 260 3.19 -9.92 -10.91
CA ALA A 260 4.56 -10.05 -11.38
C ALA A 260 5.58 -9.53 -10.35
N VAL A 261 5.25 -8.42 -9.69
CA VAL A 261 6.07 -7.78 -8.64
C VAL A 261 6.08 -8.59 -7.34
N ARG A 262 4.95 -9.21 -6.99
CA ARG A 262 4.81 -10.09 -5.81
C ARG A 262 5.87 -11.17 -5.80
N ARG A 263 6.15 -11.81 -6.94
CA ARG A 263 7.23 -12.81 -7.08
C ARG A 263 8.60 -12.24 -6.71
N ALA A 264 8.91 -11.02 -7.16
CA ALA A 264 10.19 -10.38 -6.84
C ALA A 264 10.33 -10.07 -5.34
N LEU A 265 9.26 -9.60 -4.68
CA LEU A 265 9.25 -9.34 -3.25
C LEU A 265 9.36 -10.63 -2.42
N LEU A 266 8.63 -11.68 -2.78
CA LEU A 266 8.72 -13.00 -2.15
C LEU A 266 10.12 -13.60 -2.28
N LEU A 267 10.74 -13.46 -3.46
CA LEU A 267 12.14 -13.83 -3.65
C LEU A 267 13.04 -13.07 -2.66
N ASN A 268 12.95 -11.75 -2.60
CA ASN A 268 13.79 -10.95 -1.68
C ASN A 268 13.57 -11.32 -0.22
N LEU A 269 12.32 -11.58 0.18
CA LEU A 269 12.00 -12.12 1.51
C LEU A 269 12.65 -13.48 1.76
N ALA A 270 12.64 -14.41 0.79
CA ALA A 270 13.34 -15.69 0.93
C ALA A 270 14.86 -15.51 1.05
N ALA A 271 15.43 -14.49 0.41
CA ALA A 271 16.84 -14.14 0.60
C ALA A 271 17.12 -13.67 2.03
N CYS A 272 16.25 -12.83 2.61
CA CYS A 272 16.36 -12.42 4.01
C CYS A 272 16.27 -13.60 4.98
N ASP A 273 15.36 -14.55 4.73
CA ASP A 273 15.21 -15.74 5.56
C ASP A 273 16.46 -16.61 5.54
N LEU A 274 17.02 -16.88 4.36
CA LEU A 274 18.27 -17.62 4.24
C LEU A 274 19.41 -16.95 5.01
N LYS A 275 19.50 -15.63 4.94
CA LYS A 275 20.52 -14.86 5.67
C LYS A 275 20.26 -14.77 7.17
N SER A 276 19.03 -15.01 7.62
CA SER A 276 18.63 -15.07 9.03
C SER A 276 18.51 -16.50 9.56
N GLU A 277 18.93 -17.50 8.78
CA GLU A 277 18.82 -18.93 9.12
C GLU A 277 17.39 -19.41 9.41
N SER A 278 16.38 -18.70 8.90
CA SER A 278 14.96 -19.06 9.00
C SER A 278 14.57 -19.96 7.81
N TYR A 279 15.10 -21.18 7.79
CA TYR A 279 15.09 -22.02 6.59
C TYR A 279 13.69 -22.50 6.21
N GLU A 280 12.82 -22.79 7.18
CA GLU A 280 11.44 -23.20 6.96
C GLU A 280 10.64 -22.12 6.22
N GLU A 281 10.76 -20.87 6.64
CA GLU A 281 10.12 -19.72 5.99
C GLU A 281 10.68 -19.50 4.57
N ALA A 282 12.00 -19.67 4.40
CA ALA A 282 12.62 -19.59 3.07
C ALA A 282 12.02 -20.61 2.10
N VAL A 283 11.82 -21.86 2.56
CA VAL A 283 11.17 -22.92 1.77
C VAL A 283 9.73 -22.54 1.44
N GLY A 284 8.97 -22.05 2.41
CA GLY A 284 7.58 -21.60 2.21
C GLY A 284 7.46 -20.54 1.12
N ARG A 285 8.26 -19.46 1.23
CA ARG A 285 8.27 -18.36 0.25
C ARG A 285 8.70 -18.82 -1.14
N CYS A 286 9.69 -19.71 -1.23
CA CYS A 286 10.11 -20.27 -2.52
C CYS A 286 9.04 -21.17 -3.12
N ARG A 287 8.28 -21.93 -2.32
CA ARG A 287 7.14 -22.73 -2.82
C ARG A 287 6.05 -21.84 -3.41
N GLU A 288 5.73 -20.71 -2.78
CA GLU A 288 4.78 -19.74 -3.33
C GLU A 288 5.24 -19.20 -4.68
N VAL A 289 6.52 -18.81 -4.82
CA VAL A 289 7.07 -18.35 -6.10
C VAL A 289 7.00 -19.46 -7.15
N LEU A 290 7.35 -20.70 -6.80
CA LEU A 290 7.36 -21.85 -7.71
C LEU A 290 5.96 -22.33 -8.10
N ALA A 291 4.94 -22.06 -7.29
CA ALA A 291 3.54 -22.30 -7.67
C ALA A 291 3.10 -21.39 -8.83
N LEU A 292 3.68 -20.18 -8.91
CA LEU A 292 3.39 -19.20 -9.96
C LEU A 292 4.36 -19.29 -11.15
N ASP A 293 5.61 -19.64 -10.90
CA ASP A 293 6.69 -19.76 -11.88
C ASP A 293 7.54 -20.99 -11.53
N PRO A 294 7.13 -22.21 -11.96
CA PRO A 294 7.82 -23.46 -11.62
C PRO A 294 9.29 -23.51 -12.06
N GLY A 295 9.67 -22.70 -13.06
CA GLY A 295 11.03 -22.61 -13.59
C GLY A 295 11.89 -21.54 -12.92
N ASN A 296 11.40 -20.86 -11.88
CA ASN A 296 12.10 -19.72 -11.31
C ASN A 296 13.44 -20.13 -10.69
N ALA A 297 14.54 -19.76 -11.37
CA ALA A 297 15.87 -20.21 -10.97
C ALA A 297 16.28 -19.77 -9.56
N LYS A 298 15.94 -18.53 -9.19
CA LYS A 298 16.27 -17.97 -7.87
C LYS A 298 15.51 -18.69 -6.77
N ALA A 299 14.24 -19.04 -6.99
CA ALA A 299 13.44 -19.77 -6.01
C ALA A 299 13.92 -21.20 -5.83
N LEU A 300 14.18 -21.95 -6.91
CA LEU A 300 14.75 -23.31 -6.84
C LEU A 300 16.10 -23.32 -6.11
N TYR A 301 16.99 -22.38 -6.42
CA TYR A 301 18.30 -22.30 -5.76
C TYR A 301 18.15 -22.02 -4.27
N ARG A 302 17.35 -21.00 -3.91
CA ARG A 302 17.13 -20.61 -2.52
C ARG A 302 16.45 -21.71 -1.70
N ARG A 303 15.47 -22.41 -2.30
CA ARG A 303 14.80 -23.57 -1.69
C ARG A 303 15.77 -24.72 -1.48
N GLY A 304 16.60 -25.05 -2.48
CA GLY A 304 17.60 -26.10 -2.37
C GLY A 304 18.61 -25.85 -1.25
N VAL A 305 19.11 -24.61 -1.14
CA VAL A 305 19.97 -24.20 -0.03
C VAL A 305 19.24 -24.37 1.31
N ALA A 306 18.02 -23.84 1.45
CA ALA A 306 17.25 -23.95 2.70
C ALA A 306 16.98 -25.41 3.11
N LEU A 307 16.53 -26.25 2.17
CA LEU A 307 16.24 -27.67 2.41
C LEU A 307 17.47 -28.45 2.87
N SER A 308 18.65 -28.10 2.35
CA SER A 308 19.88 -28.75 2.79
C SER A 308 20.25 -28.43 4.24
N HIS A 309 19.91 -27.23 4.74
CA HIS A 309 20.09 -26.88 6.15
C HIS A 309 19.06 -27.58 7.04
N LEU A 310 17.90 -27.93 6.50
CA LEU A 310 16.85 -28.71 7.17
C LEU A 310 17.07 -30.23 7.12
N GLY A 311 18.15 -30.71 6.50
CA GLY A 311 18.42 -32.15 6.34
C GLY A 311 17.61 -32.83 5.24
N ALA A 312 16.78 -32.10 4.48
CA ALA A 312 16.00 -32.61 3.37
C ALA A 312 16.87 -32.74 2.09
N TYR A 313 17.96 -33.50 2.18
CA TYR A 313 19.02 -33.50 1.17
C TYR A 313 18.58 -34.02 -0.20
N GLN A 314 17.65 -34.97 -0.26
CA GLN A 314 17.15 -35.50 -1.53
C GLN A 314 16.36 -34.44 -2.31
N GLU A 315 15.46 -33.73 -1.64
CA GLU A 315 14.69 -32.62 -2.23
C GLU A 315 15.63 -31.47 -2.63
N ALA A 316 16.60 -31.13 -1.78
CA ALA A 316 17.60 -30.11 -2.08
C ALA A 316 18.40 -30.44 -3.36
N LEU A 317 18.86 -31.69 -3.49
CA LEU A 317 19.59 -32.14 -4.68
C LEU A 317 18.70 -32.19 -5.92
N ALA A 318 17.41 -32.50 -5.79
CA ALA A 318 16.47 -32.46 -6.91
C ALA A 318 16.34 -31.04 -7.47
N ASP A 319 16.13 -30.04 -6.60
CA ASP A 319 16.03 -28.62 -6.99
C ASP A 319 17.31 -28.12 -7.67
N LEU A 320 18.47 -28.37 -7.04
CA LEU A 320 19.76 -27.87 -7.53
C LEU A 320 20.21 -28.57 -8.82
N ARG A 321 19.89 -29.86 -9.01
CA ARG A 321 20.19 -30.57 -10.26
C ARG A 321 19.24 -30.17 -11.38
N GLY A 322 17.96 -29.96 -11.06
CA GLY A 322 16.98 -29.43 -12.02
C GLY A 322 17.49 -28.15 -12.67
N LEU A 323 18.04 -27.24 -11.87
CA LEU A 323 18.66 -25.99 -12.35
C LEU A 323 19.81 -26.20 -13.34
N LEU A 324 20.62 -27.25 -13.17
CA LEU A 324 21.76 -27.55 -14.04
C LEU A 324 21.35 -28.33 -15.30
N GLN A 325 20.23 -29.06 -15.26
CA GLN A 325 19.80 -29.97 -16.33
C GLN A 325 18.85 -29.33 -17.33
N GLY A 326 18.07 -28.31 -16.95
CA GLY A 326 17.14 -27.66 -17.86
C GLY A 326 16.64 -26.32 -17.34
N THR A 327 16.90 -25.27 -18.09
CA THR A 327 16.13 -24.01 -18.03
C THR A 327 15.46 -23.87 -19.38
N GLU A 328 14.20 -24.30 -19.50
CA GLU A 328 13.30 -23.75 -20.51
C GLU A 328 13.04 -22.28 -20.11
N GLY A 329 13.99 -21.39 -20.38
CA GLY A 329 13.94 -20.01 -19.89
C GLY A 329 15.26 -19.24 -19.80
N GLY A 330 16.32 -19.69 -20.49
CA GLY A 330 17.58 -18.96 -20.59
C GLY A 330 18.69 -19.51 -19.68
N ALA A 331 19.90 -19.63 -20.23
CA ALA A 331 21.05 -20.16 -19.53
C ALA A 331 21.38 -19.32 -18.28
N LEU A 332 21.48 -19.98 -17.12
CA LEU A 332 22.04 -19.38 -15.91
C LEU A 332 23.40 -18.76 -16.20
N ASP A 333 23.67 -17.60 -15.64
CA ASP A 333 24.99 -16.99 -15.74
C ASP A 333 26.07 -17.91 -15.12
N ALA A 334 27.30 -17.77 -15.60
CA ALA A 334 28.39 -18.67 -15.22
C ALA A 334 28.73 -18.62 -13.71
N ALA A 335 28.43 -17.51 -13.02
CA ALA A 335 28.64 -17.39 -11.59
C ALA A 335 27.57 -18.18 -10.82
N THR A 336 26.31 -18.01 -11.19
CA THR A 336 25.19 -18.77 -10.60
C THR A 336 25.36 -20.26 -10.82
N GLN A 337 25.79 -20.71 -12.01
CA GLN A 337 26.06 -22.14 -12.23
C GLN A 337 27.20 -22.67 -11.34
N ARG A 338 28.22 -21.85 -11.07
CA ARG A 338 29.34 -22.22 -10.18
C ARG A 338 28.85 -22.36 -8.74
N ASP A 339 28.03 -21.43 -8.28
CA ASP A 339 27.45 -21.46 -6.93
C ASP A 339 26.54 -22.68 -6.74
N VAL A 340 25.67 -22.97 -7.72
CA VAL A 340 24.82 -24.17 -7.72
C VAL A 340 25.67 -25.45 -7.68
N ARG A 341 26.74 -25.54 -8.49
CA ARG A 341 27.64 -26.71 -8.50
C ARG A 341 28.32 -26.91 -7.15
N ARG A 342 28.86 -25.84 -6.57
CA ARG A 342 29.48 -25.86 -5.24
C ARG A 342 28.50 -26.33 -4.18
N GLU A 343 27.26 -25.86 -4.25
CA GLU A 343 26.23 -26.26 -3.30
C GLU A 343 25.82 -27.73 -3.47
N VAL A 344 25.69 -28.22 -4.72
CA VAL A 344 25.44 -29.64 -4.98
C VAL A 344 26.55 -30.52 -4.40
N GLU A 345 27.81 -30.13 -4.55
CA GLU A 345 28.94 -30.87 -3.97
C GLU A 345 28.89 -30.87 -2.44
N ARG A 346 28.58 -29.72 -1.82
CA ARG A 346 28.41 -29.60 -0.37
C ARG A 346 27.31 -30.54 0.15
N VAL A 347 26.13 -30.53 -0.49
CA VAL A 347 25.00 -31.39 -0.09
C VAL A 347 25.31 -32.87 -0.30
N ARG A 348 26.03 -33.23 -1.38
CA ARG A 348 26.48 -34.62 -1.58
C ARG A 348 27.43 -35.08 -0.47
N GLY A 349 28.34 -34.22 -0.03
CA GLY A 349 29.21 -34.51 1.11
C GLY A 349 28.40 -34.81 2.38
N LEU A 350 27.41 -33.96 2.69
CA LEU A 350 26.52 -34.17 3.85
C LEU A 350 25.75 -35.50 3.80
N VAL A 351 25.29 -35.90 2.61
CA VAL A 351 24.61 -37.19 2.42
C VAL A 351 25.54 -38.37 2.68
N GLU A 352 26.79 -38.30 2.23
CA GLU A 352 27.77 -39.36 2.50
C GLU A 352 28.15 -39.40 3.98
N ASP A 353 28.35 -38.25 4.63
CA ASP A 353 28.61 -38.16 6.07
C ASP A 353 27.46 -38.76 6.91
N GLU A 354 26.21 -38.49 6.54
CA GLU A 354 25.02 -39.08 7.17
C GLU A 354 24.98 -40.60 6.98
N ARG A 355 25.23 -41.09 5.76
CA ARG A 355 25.33 -42.53 5.47
C ARG A 355 26.43 -43.22 6.27
N GLU A 356 27.58 -42.57 6.44
CA GLU A 356 28.67 -43.11 7.24
C GLU A 356 28.31 -43.18 8.72
N ARG A 357 27.66 -42.15 9.26
CA ARG A 357 27.15 -42.12 10.65
C ARG A 357 26.11 -43.23 10.88
N ASP A 358 25.17 -43.41 9.97
CA ASP A 358 24.15 -44.46 10.03
C ASP A 358 24.78 -45.86 9.99
N ARG A 359 25.75 -46.09 9.08
CA ARG A 359 26.51 -47.35 9.02
C ARG A 359 27.28 -47.62 10.30
N ALA A 360 27.90 -46.59 10.88
CA ALA A 360 28.65 -46.72 12.13
C ALA A 360 27.72 -47.03 13.31
N MET A 361 26.55 -46.38 13.39
CA MET A 361 25.53 -46.66 14.39
C MET A 361 25.00 -48.09 14.25
N ALA A 362 24.67 -48.53 13.03
CA ALA A 362 24.20 -49.89 12.77
C ALA A 362 25.24 -50.96 13.18
N ARG A 363 26.53 -50.75 12.89
CA ARG A 363 27.62 -51.65 13.33
C ARG A 363 27.72 -51.74 14.85
N ARG A 364 27.57 -50.61 15.57
CA ARG A 364 27.59 -50.60 17.05
C ARG A 364 26.39 -51.36 17.63
N MET A 365 25.19 -51.19 17.08
CA MET A 365 23.99 -51.89 17.54
C MET A 365 24.09 -53.41 17.33
N LEU A 366 24.62 -53.85 16.19
CA LEU A 366 24.79 -55.27 15.87
C LEU A 366 25.97 -55.95 16.61
N GLY A 367 26.95 -55.17 17.06
CA GLY A 367 28.11 -55.66 17.82
C GLY A 367 27.95 -55.62 19.35
N ALA A 368 26.83 -55.10 19.87
CA ALA A 368 26.53 -54.99 21.29
C ALA A 368 25.55 -56.08 21.81
N SER A 369 25.39 -57.18 21.05
CA SER A 369 24.54 -58.33 21.43
C SER A 369 25.33 -59.44 22.11
#